data_AF-A0A392PN55-F1
#
_entry.id   AF-A0A392PN55-F1
#
_cell.length_a   1.000
_cell.length_b   1.000
_cell.length_c   1.000
_cell.angle_alpha   90.00
_cell.angle_beta   90.00
_cell.angle_gamma   90.00
#
_symmetry.space_group_name_H-M   'P 1'
#
loop_
_entity.id
_entity.type
_entity.pdbx_description
1 polymer ?
#
loop_
_entity_poly.entity_id
_entity_poly.type
_entity_poly.pdbx_seq_one_letter_code
_entity_poly.pdbx_strand_id
1 'polypeptide(L)'
;MTQLRMLDLSHSGIEVIPPNIISSLSNLEELYMGNTSITWEDENSQQKENASLAELGQLYNLTALELQIHEAWILPRDLKSAFEKLQRYKIAIGDVWEWSDIKDRTLKTLMLKLGTNIHLEHGIKALIKEVENLYLDEVDGIQNVLYQMNGEGFPLLRHLHIQNNPKMKHIVYSMERN
;
A
#
# COMPACT_ATOMS: atom_id res chain seq x y z
N MET A 1 -24.44 -14.18 -1.23
CA MET A 1 -23.74 -12.94 -0.85
C MET A 1 -23.55 -12.92 0.65
N THR A 2 -22.34 -12.64 1.11
CA THR A 2 -22.06 -12.44 2.54
C THR A 2 -22.50 -11.03 2.93
N GLN A 3 -23.06 -10.88 4.14
CA GLN A 3 -23.40 -9.59 4.75
C GLN A 3 -22.21 -9.03 5.56
N LEU A 4 -21.02 -9.62 5.38
CA LEU A 4 -19.83 -9.27 6.13
C LEU A 4 -19.31 -7.91 5.65
N ARG A 5 -19.23 -6.96 6.56
CA ARG A 5 -18.77 -5.58 6.29
C ARG A 5 -17.37 -5.32 6.83
N MET A 6 -16.94 -6.06 7.85
CA MET A 6 -15.61 -5.97 8.40
C MET A 6 -15.02 -7.38 8.53
N LEU A 7 -13.77 -7.53 8.09
CA LEU A 7 -12.99 -8.74 8.24
C LEU A 7 -11.63 -8.35 8.83
N ASP A 8 -11.32 -8.90 10.00
CA ASP A 8 -10.03 -8.74 10.64
C ASP A 8 -9.31 -10.10 10.72
N LEU A 9 -8.20 -10.20 9.99
CA LEU A 9 -7.27 -11.31 9.95
C LEU A 9 -5.91 -10.92 10.55
N SER A 10 -5.81 -9.75 11.19
CA SER A 10 -4.55 -9.27 11.74
C SER A 10 -4.03 -10.23 12.80
N HIS A 11 -2.74 -10.53 12.77
CA HIS A 11 -2.10 -11.48 13.68
C HIS A 11 -2.70 -12.90 13.68
N SER A 12 -3.47 -13.28 12.64
CA SER A 12 -4.15 -14.59 12.59
C SER A 12 -3.22 -15.77 12.28
N GLY A 13 -1.97 -15.52 11.87
CA GLY A 13 -1.04 -16.55 11.40
C GLY A 13 -1.46 -17.20 10.08
N ILE A 14 -2.44 -16.61 9.36
CA ILE A 14 -2.85 -17.10 8.06
C ILE A 14 -1.73 -16.91 7.02
N GLU A 15 -1.44 -17.97 6.29
CA GLU A 15 -0.42 -18.01 5.24
C GLU A 15 -1.02 -18.12 3.85
N VAL A 16 -2.20 -18.76 3.74
CA VAL A 16 -2.85 -19.07 2.47
C VAL A 16 -4.29 -18.58 2.52
N ILE A 17 -4.64 -17.78 1.51
CA ILE A 17 -6.03 -17.44 1.20
C ILE A 17 -6.35 -18.07 -0.15
N PRO A 18 -7.36 -18.95 -0.26
CA PRO A 18 -7.75 -19.51 -1.55
C PRO A 18 -8.20 -18.42 -2.54
N PRO A 19 -8.04 -18.66 -3.85
CA PRO A 19 -8.42 -17.70 -4.88
C PRO A 19 -9.92 -17.39 -4.82
N ASN A 20 -10.27 -16.14 -5.13
CA ASN A 20 -11.63 -15.60 -5.18
C ASN A 20 -12.33 -15.44 -3.83
N ILE A 21 -11.68 -15.78 -2.71
CA ILE A 21 -12.29 -15.61 -1.39
C ILE A 21 -12.47 -14.13 -1.06
N ILE A 22 -11.45 -13.31 -1.29
CA ILE A 22 -11.50 -11.88 -0.99
C ILE A 22 -12.53 -11.20 -1.89
N SER A 23 -12.44 -11.42 -3.21
CA SER A 23 -13.37 -10.83 -4.18
C SER A 23 -14.82 -11.27 -3.99
N SER A 24 -15.09 -12.41 -3.34
CA SER A 24 -16.46 -12.84 -2.99
C SER A 24 -17.12 -12.00 -1.89
N LEU A 25 -16.33 -11.24 -1.11
CA LEU A 25 -16.80 -10.39 -0.02
C LEU A 25 -17.19 -8.99 -0.53
N SER A 26 -18.08 -8.92 -1.52
CA SER A 26 -18.40 -7.67 -2.24
C SER A 26 -18.98 -6.55 -1.37
N ASN A 27 -19.50 -6.85 -0.17
CA ASN A 27 -20.03 -5.87 0.79
C ASN A 27 -18.99 -5.42 1.84
N LEU A 28 -17.74 -5.87 1.73
CA LEU A 28 -16.70 -5.56 2.69
C LEU A 28 -16.31 -4.08 2.61
N GLU A 29 -16.31 -3.42 3.76
CA GLU A 29 -15.97 -2.02 3.96
C GLU A 29 -14.62 -1.86 4.65
N GLU A 30 -14.27 -2.81 5.52
CA GLU A 30 -13.04 -2.80 6.31
C GLU A 30 -12.34 -4.15 6.21
N LEU A 31 -11.07 -4.14 5.80
CA LEU A 31 -10.23 -5.32 5.70
C LEU A 31 -8.92 -5.09 6.44
N TYR A 32 -8.66 -5.92 7.45
CA TYR A 32 -7.45 -5.85 8.26
C TYR A 32 -6.62 -7.12 8.08
N MET A 33 -5.44 -7.00 7.49
CA MET A 33 -4.48 -8.08 7.22
C MET A 33 -3.09 -7.60 7.62
N GLY A 34 -3.01 -7.03 8.83
CA GLY A 34 -1.77 -6.55 9.41
C GLY A 34 -1.02 -7.66 10.15
N ASN A 35 0.32 -7.68 10.06
CA ASN A 35 1.14 -8.68 10.75
C ASN A 35 0.74 -10.12 10.40
N THR A 36 0.52 -10.37 9.10
CA THR A 36 0.21 -11.70 8.53
C THR A 36 1.33 -12.14 7.58
N SER A 37 1.46 -13.44 7.39
CA SER A 37 2.43 -14.04 6.45
C SER A 37 1.74 -14.58 5.19
N ILE A 38 0.69 -13.88 4.72
CA ILE A 38 -0.08 -14.28 3.54
C ILE A 38 0.85 -14.31 2.32
N THR A 39 0.90 -15.46 1.67
CA THR A 39 1.53 -15.63 0.36
C THR A 39 0.53 -15.26 -0.72
N TRP A 40 0.80 -14.16 -1.43
CA TRP A 40 -0.05 -13.68 -2.52
C TRP A 40 0.36 -14.32 -3.84
N GLU A 41 -0.61 -14.59 -4.72
CA GLU A 41 -0.36 -15.13 -6.06
C GLU A 41 0.07 -14.04 -7.04
N ASP A 42 1.07 -14.35 -7.88
CA ASP A 42 1.49 -13.51 -8.99
C ASP A 42 0.43 -13.58 -10.10
N GLU A 43 0.00 -12.42 -10.60
CA GLU A 43 -0.94 -12.36 -11.74
C GLU A 43 -0.40 -13.07 -12.99
N ASN A 44 0.91 -13.18 -13.14
CA ASN A 44 1.56 -13.85 -14.27
C ASN A 44 1.77 -15.36 -14.04
N SER A 45 1.46 -15.87 -12.86
CA SER A 45 1.54 -17.29 -12.52
C SER A 45 0.49 -18.09 -13.29
N GLN A 46 0.86 -19.29 -13.75
CA GLN A 46 -0.09 -20.25 -14.33
C GLN A 46 -0.86 -21.02 -13.24
N GLN A 47 -0.34 -21.03 -12.03
CA GLN A 47 -0.98 -21.63 -10.86
C GLN A 47 -1.83 -20.54 -10.19
N LYS A 48 -3.03 -20.91 -9.76
CA LYS A 48 -3.95 -20.01 -9.03
C LYS A 48 -4.27 -20.67 -7.70
N GLU A 49 -3.25 -20.91 -6.90
CA GLU A 49 -3.39 -21.62 -5.63
C GLU A 49 -3.75 -20.68 -4.50
N ASN A 50 -3.29 -19.42 -4.61
CA ASN A 50 -3.56 -18.37 -3.64
C ASN A 50 -4.39 -17.22 -4.24
N ALA A 51 -4.94 -16.38 -3.36
CA ALA A 51 -5.56 -15.12 -3.73
C ALA A 51 -4.50 -14.15 -4.27
N SER A 52 -4.90 -13.35 -5.25
CA SER A 52 -4.08 -12.25 -5.76
C SER A 52 -4.55 -10.94 -5.14
N LEU A 53 -3.64 -9.99 -4.94
CA LEU A 53 -3.98 -8.63 -4.52
C LEU A 53 -4.94 -7.93 -5.50
N ALA A 54 -5.00 -8.38 -6.76
CA ALA A 54 -5.95 -7.89 -7.75
C ALA A 54 -7.41 -8.02 -7.31
N GLU A 55 -7.71 -8.99 -6.43
CA GLU A 55 -9.04 -9.19 -5.87
C GLU A 55 -9.55 -7.97 -5.07
N LEU A 56 -8.65 -7.14 -4.52
CA LEU A 56 -9.02 -5.89 -3.85
C LEU A 56 -9.75 -4.91 -4.79
N GLY A 57 -9.49 -5.01 -6.10
CA GLY A 57 -10.20 -4.23 -7.13
C GLY A 57 -11.70 -4.54 -7.19
N GLN A 58 -12.13 -5.72 -6.74
CA GLN A 58 -13.54 -6.13 -6.71
C GLN A 58 -14.28 -5.72 -5.43
N LEU A 59 -13.57 -5.20 -4.43
CA LEU A 59 -14.15 -4.78 -3.16
C LEU A 59 -14.67 -3.34 -3.23
N TYR A 60 -15.73 -3.07 -4.00
CA TYR A 60 -16.18 -1.71 -4.32
C TYR A 60 -16.48 -0.82 -3.10
N ASN A 61 -16.87 -1.40 -1.96
CA ASN A 61 -17.19 -0.67 -0.74
C ASN A 61 -16.01 -0.51 0.24
N LEU A 62 -14.82 -1.04 -0.08
CA LEU A 62 -13.67 -1.02 0.81
C LEU A 62 -13.17 0.42 1.01
N THR A 63 -13.20 0.88 2.27
CA THR A 63 -12.78 2.22 2.68
C THR A 63 -11.67 2.20 3.72
N ALA A 64 -11.50 1.09 4.46
CA ALA A 64 -10.41 0.89 5.40
C ALA A 64 -9.59 -0.36 5.06
N LEU A 65 -8.27 -0.21 4.93
CA LEU A 65 -7.36 -1.31 4.60
C LEU A 65 -6.11 -1.31 5.48
N GLU A 66 -5.87 -2.40 6.20
CA GLU A 66 -4.56 -2.71 6.76
C GLU A 66 -3.96 -3.89 6.01
N LEU A 67 -2.72 -3.73 5.51
CA LEU A 67 -2.10 -4.74 4.64
C LEU A 67 -0.57 -4.73 4.79
N GLN A 68 0.01 -5.92 4.97
CA GLN A 68 1.45 -6.14 4.90
C GLN A 68 1.80 -7.03 3.71
N ILE A 69 2.78 -6.60 2.92
CA ILE A 69 3.32 -7.29 1.75
C ILE A 69 4.84 -7.30 1.88
N HIS A 70 5.48 -8.46 1.82
CA HIS A 70 6.94 -8.55 1.91
C HIS A 70 7.58 -8.31 0.54
N GLU A 71 6.96 -8.79 -0.53
CA GLU A 71 7.47 -8.73 -1.89
C GLU A 71 6.78 -7.66 -2.75
N ALA A 72 7.44 -6.54 -3.02
CA ALA A 72 6.86 -5.46 -3.83
C ALA A 72 6.47 -5.89 -5.26
N TRP A 73 7.14 -6.90 -5.83
CA TRP A 73 6.86 -7.39 -7.19
C TRP A 73 5.49 -8.07 -7.32
N ILE A 74 4.84 -8.42 -6.22
CA ILE A 74 3.50 -9.04 -6.22
C ILE A 74 2.37 -8.04 -6.44
N LEU A 75 2.67 -6.73 -6.42
CA LEU A 75 1.69 -5.68 -6.61
C LEU A 75 1.13 -5.70 -8.05
N PRO A 76 -0.19 -5.82 -8.23
CA PRO A 76 -0.85 -5.67 -9.51
C PRO A 76 -0.61 -4.28 -10.11
N ARG A 77 -0.52 -4.24 -11.45
CA ARG A 77 -0.41 -2.97 -12.18
C ARG A 77 -1.64 -2.07 -12.02
N ASP A 78 -2.82 -2.65 -11.82
CA ASP A 78 -4.12 -1.93 -11.76
C ASP A 78 -4.75 -1.92 -10.36
N LEU A 79 -3.96 -1.61 -9.33
CA LEU A 79 -4.49 -1.39 -7.96
C LEU A 79 -5.00 0.02 -7.70
N LYS A 80 -4.83 0.94 -8.65
CA LYS A 80 -5.14 2.36 -8.47
C LYS A 80 -6.58 2.57 -8.01
N SER A 81 -7.54 1.93 -8.67
CA SER A 81 -8.98 2.03 -8.34
C SER A 81 -9.32 1.50 -6.93
N ALA A 82 -8.61 0.48 -6.47
CA ALA A 82 -8.78 -0.06 -5.12
C ALA A 82 -8.28 0.91 -4.05
N PHE A 83 -7.19 1.63 -4.32
CA PHE A 83 -6.55 2.52 -3.35
C PHE A 83 -7.13 3.94 -3.34
N GLU A 84 -7.61 4.48 -4.46
CA GLU A 84 -8.14 5.85 -4.54
C GLU A 84 -9.37 6.10 -3.65
N LYS A 85 -10.13 5.06 -3.31
CA LYS A 85 -11.32 5.15 -2.45
C LYS A 85 -11.03 5.01 -0.95
N LEU A 86 -9.80 4.67 -0.57
CA LEU A 86 -9.46 4.39 0.82
C LEU A 86 -9.47 5.68 1.65
N GLN A 87 -10.32 5.70 2.66
CA GLN A 87 -10.41 6.78 3.64
C GLN A 87 -9.46 6.56 4.81
N ARG A 88 -9.11 5.30 5.10
CA ARG A 88 -8.14 4.90 6.11
C ARG A 88 -7.27 3.79 5.54
N TYR A 89 -5.96 3.90 5.71
CA TYR A 89 -5.09 2.79 5.35
C TYR A 89 -3.82 2.74 6.18
N LYS A 90 -3.31 1.53 6.35
CA LYS A 90 -1.98 1.24 6.87
C LYS A 90 -1.38 0.15 6.00
N ILE A 91 -0.45 0.53 5.15
CA ILE A 91 0.12 -0.37 4.14
C ILE A 91 1.63 -0.42 4.32
N ALA A 92 2.17 -1.62 4.56
CA ALA A 92 3.59 -1.89 4.61
C ALA A 92 3.98 -2.76 3.42
N ILE A 93 4.94 -2.29 2.63
CA ILE A 93 5.49 -3.02 1.49
C ILE A 93 6.99 -3.14 1.68
N GLY A 94 7.50 -4.36 1.66
CA GLY A 94 8.92 -4.69 1.84
C GLY A 94 9.20 -5.50 3.11
N ASP A 95 10.41 -6.03 3.18
CA ASP A 95 10.90 -6.99 4.17
C ASP A 95 11.53 -6.36 5.44
N VAL A 96 11.58 -5.03 5.53
CA VAL A 96 12.26 -4.29 6.62
C VAL A 96 11.30 -3.72 7.67
N TRP A 97 10.00 -3.75 7.41
CA TRP A 97 9.02 -3.07 8.27
C TRP A 97 8.43 -4.04 9.29
N GLU A 98 8.63 -3.77 10.57
CA GLU A 98 7.87 -4.47 11.60
C GLU A 98 6.49 -3.84 11.76
N TRP A 99 5.45 -4.65 11.86
CA TRP A 99 4.09 -4.13 12.04
C TRP A 99 3.89 -3.35 13.35
N SER A 100 4.78 -3.58 14.32
CA SER A 100 4.92 -2.87 15.60
C SER A 100 5.45 -1.44 15.45
N ASP A 101 6.19 -1.12 14.40
CA ASP A 101 6.78 0.21 14.21
C ASP A 101 5.72 1.31 14.00
N ILE A 102 4.53 0.91 13.54
CA ILE A 102 3.41 1.82 13.34
C ILE A 102 2.66 2.06 14.65
N LYS A 103 3.01 3.16 15.31
CA LYS A 103 2.43 3.56 16.60
C LYS A 103 1.02 4.13 16.49
N ASP A 104 0.71 4.85 15.40
CA ASP A 104 -0.57 5.52 15.20
C ASP A 104 -1.40 4.82 14.12
N ARG A 105 -2.51 4.19 14.51
CA ARG A 105 -3.43 3.48 13.61
C ARG A 105 -4.51 4.39 13.00
N THR A 106 -4.56 5.66 13.40
CA THR A 106 -5.57 6.61 12.91
C THR A 106 -5.11 7.35 11.66
N LEU A 107 -3.79 7.47 11.48
CA LEU A 107 -3.19 8.16 10.33
C LEU A 107 -3.10 7.26 9.11
N LYS A 108 -3.34 7.84 7.94
CA LYS A 108 -3.00 7.23 6.64
C LYS A 108 -1.50 6.97 6.56
N THR A 109 -1.11 5.70 6.74
CA THR A 109 0.28 5.29 6.89
C THR A 109 0.74 4.42 5.73
N LEU A 110 1.86 4.80 5.14
CA LEU A 110 2.50 4.07 4.05
C LEU A 110 3.98 3.85 4.37
N MET A 111 4.43 2.60 4.34
CA MET A 111 5.83 2.23 4.51
C MET A 111 6.30 1.44 3.29
N LEU A 112 7.38 1.89 2.67
CA LEU A 112 7.82 1.39 1.39
C LEU A 112 9.30 1.03 1.39
N LYS A 113 9.57 -0.22 1.06
CA LYS A 113 10.83 -0.65 0.47
C LYS A 113 10.53 -1.31 -0.86
N LEU A 114 11.01 -0.70 -1.94
CA LEU A 114 10.70 -1.11 -3.31
C LEU A 114 12.00 -1.50 -4.02
N GLY A 115 12.02 -2.68 -4.65
CA GLY A 115 13.11 -3.06 -5.55
C GLY A 115 13.05 -2.36 -6.92
N THR A 116 11.99 -1.58 -7.17
CA THR A 116 11.69 -0.89 -8.42
C THR A 116 11.64 0.62 -8.21
N ASN A 117 11.70 1.36 -9.31
CA ASN A 117 11.44 2.80 -9.27
C ASN A 117 9.96 3.04 -9.03
N ILE A 118 9.63 3.80 -7.97
CA ILE A 118 8.24 4.09 -7.57
C ILE A 118 7.39 4.75 -8.68
N HIS A 119 8.03 5.33 -9.70
CA HIS A 119 7.34 5.84 -10.87
C HIS A 119 6.52 4.81 -11.62
N LEU A 120 6.93 3.55 -11.56
CA LEU A 120 6.31 2.43 -12.22
C LEU A 120 5.13 1.87 -11.41
N GLU A 121 5.06 2.21 -10.12
CA GLU A 121 4.06 1.70 -9.18
C GLU A 121 2.82 2.61 -9.13
N HIS A 122 2.00 2.54 -10.18
CA HIS A 122 0.83 3.41 -10.35
C HIS A 122 -0.18 3.34 -9.19
N GLY A 123 -0.37 2.16 -8.59
CA GLY A 123 -1.21 2.00 -7.41
C GLY A 123 -0.69 2.77 -6.21
N ILE A 124 0.61 2.66 -5.90
CA ILE A 124 1.25 3.32 -4.76
C ILE A 124 1.11 4.84 -4.83
N LYS A 125 1.17 5.42 -6.03
CA LYS A 125 1.00 6.87 -6.21
C LYS A 125 -0.35 7.39 -5.69
N ALA A 126 -1.41 6.60 -5.80
CA ALA A 126 -2.73 7.00 -5.28
C ALA A 126 -2.72 7.15 -3.75
N LEU A 127 -2.01 6.26 -3.05
CA LEU A 127 -1.85 6.31 -1.60
C LEU A 127 -1.03 7.53 -1.17
N ILE A 128 0.10 7.78 -1.85
CA ILE A 128 1.03 8.88 -1.53
C ILE A 128 0.33 10.25 -1.50
N LYS A 129 -0.67 10.47 -2.35
CA LYS A 129 -1.33 11.78 -2.45
C LYS A 129 -1.94 12.26 -1.13
N GLU A 130 -2.45 11.33 -0.33
CA GLU A 130 -3.16 11.64 0.91
C GLU A 130 -2.47 11.06 2.14
N VAL A 131 -1.18 10.72 2.02
CA VAL A 131 -0.41 10.10 3.10
C VAL A 131 -0.15 11.09 4.23
N GLU A 132 -0.32 10.63 5.47
CA GLU A 132 -0.05 11.40 6.68
C GLU A 132 1.23 10.91 7.37
N ASN A 133 1.53 9.62 7.26
CA ASN A 133 2.77 9.00 7.75
C ASN A 133 3.47 8.25 6.62
N LEU A 134 4.66 8.70 6.24
CA LEU A 134 5.43 8.09 5.15
C LEU A 134 6.79 7.59 5.64
N TYR A 135 7.08 6.32 5.39
CA TYR A 135 8.37 5.69 5.66
C TYR A 135 8.96 5.18 4.35
N LEU A 136 10.21 5.53 4.08
CA LEU A 136 10.91 5.18 2.85
C LEU A 136 12.23 4.49 3.19
N ASP A 137 12.45 3.32 2.63
CA ASP A 137 13.70 2.56 2.68
C ASP A 137 14.07 2.12 1.25
N GLU A 138 15.25 2.48 0.76
CA GLU A 138 15.71 2.12 -0.60
C GLU A 138 14.69 2.43 -1.73
N VAL A 139 13.96 3.56 -1.64
CA VAL A 139 12.92 3.94 -2.61
C VAL A 139 13.46 4.88 -3.68
N ASP A 140 13.73 4.34 -4.86
CA ASP A 140 14.16 5.12 -6.01
C ASP A 140 12.99 5.88 -6.67
N GLY A 141 13.25 7.13 -7.05
CA GLY A 141 12.35 7.92 -7.90
C GLY A 141 11.28 8.73 -7.18
N ILE A 142 11.18 8.72 -5.84
CA ILE A 142 10.15 9.47 -5.11
C ILE A 142 10.06 10.96 -5.49
N GLN A 143 11.19 11.57 -5.89
CA GLN A 143 11.26 12.97 -6.28
C GLN A 143 10.36 13.32 -7.48
N ASN A 144 10.25 12.45 -8.50
CA ASN A 144 9.38 12.78 -9.62
C ASN A 144 7.90 12.46 -9.32
N VAL A 145 7.57 11.65 -8.30
CA VAL A 145 6.17 11.47 -7.86
C VAL A 145 5.64 12.80 -7.35
N LEU A 146 6.46 13.53 -6.59
CA LEU A 146 6.12 14.84 -6.07
C LEU A 146 6.04 15.91 -7.16
N TYR A 147 6.92 15.84 -8.15
CA TYR A 147 6.82 16.69 -9.33
C TYR A 147 5.49 16.48 -10.09
N GLN A 148 5.03 15.23 -10.21
CA GLN A 148 3.75 14.90 -10.83
C GLN A 148 2.54 15.35 -9.98
N MET A 149 2.71 15.57 -8.68
CA MET A 149 1.69 16.11 -7.77
C MET A 149 1.66 17.64 -7.75
N ASN A 150 1.72 18.27 -8.92
CA ASN A 150 1.73 19.73 -9.10
C ASN A 150 2.86 20.48 -8.37
N GLY A 151 3.87 19.78 -7.85
CA GLY A 151 4.94 20.36 -7.04
C GLY A 151 4.52 20.79 -5.63
N GLU A 152 3.29 20.48 -5.18
CA GLU A 152 2.83 20.80 -3.82
C GLU A 152 3.46 19.89 -2.76
N GLY A 153 4.21 18.86 -3.17
CA GLY A 153 4.85 17.92 -2.26
C GLY A 153 3.82 17.01 -1.60
N PHE A 154 3.86 16.92 -0.26
CA PHE A 154 2.93 16.10 0.52
C PHE A 154 2.05 16.99 1.41
N PRO A 155 0.86 17.41 0.94
CA PRO A 155 0.08 18.44 1.64
C PRO A 155 -0.49 17.99 2.99
N LEU A 156 -0.66 16.68 3.21
CA LEU A 156 -1.22 16.10 4.44
C LEU A 156 -0.18 15.41 5.33
N LEU A 157 1.10 15.38 4.92
CA LEU A 157 2.14 14.64 5.62
C LEU A 157 2.46 15.27 6.97
N ARG A 158 2.43 14.44 8.01
CA ARG A 158 2.72 14.80 9.40
C ARG A 158 4.04 14.22 9.86
N HIS A 159 4.35 12.98 9.48
CA HIS A 159 5.61 12.34 9.81
C HIS A 159 6.25 11.71 8.57
N LEU A 160 7.56 11.95 8.45
CA LEU A 160 8.39 11.42 7.39
C LEU A 160 9.59 10.71 8.02
N HIS A 161 9.80 9.47 7.62
CA HIS A 161 10.97 8.69 7.97
C HIS A 161 11.66 8.21 6.69
N ILE A 162 12.98 8.38 6.61
CA ILE A 162 13.78 7.99 5.45
C ILE A 162 15.05 7.31 5.96
N GLN A 163 15.32 6.11 5.45
CA GLN A 163 16.56 5.37 5.71
C GLN A 163 17.09 4.76 4.42
N ASN A 164 18.40 4.51 4.33
CA ASN A 164 19.05 3.81 3.20
C ASN A 164 18.67 4.35 1.79
N ASN A 165 18.46 5.66 1.64
CA ASN A 165 18.09 6.29 0.37
C ASN A 165 19.24 7.18 -0.19
N PRO A 166 20.40 6.62 -0.59
CA PRO A 166 21.60 7.39 -0.92
C PRO A 166 21.45 8.27 -2.18
N LYS A 167 20.51 7.95 -3.07
CA LYS A 167 20.23 8.74 -4.28
C LYS A 167 19.28 9.91 -4.01
N MET A 168 18.65 9.96 -2.84
CA MET A 168 17.73 11.03 -2.49
C MET A 168 18.52 12.29 -2.11
N LYS A 169 18.32 13.36 -2.89
CA LYS A 169 18.99 14.65 -2.67
C LYS A 169 18.10 15.67 -1.98
N HIS A 170 16.81 15.67 -2.35
CA HIS A 170 15.80 16.59 -1.81
C HIS A 170 14.49 15.83 -1.61
N ILE A 171 13.75 16.23 -0.58
CA ILE A 171 12.43 15.65 -0.25
C ILE A 171 11.34 16.39 -1.03
N VAL A 172 11.45 17.71 -1.23
CA VAL A 172 10.50 18.50 -2.03
C VAL A 172 11.28 19.38 -2.99
N TYR A 173 10.79 19.52 -4.23
CA TYR A 173 11.29 20.51 -5.17
C TYR A 173 10.72 21.88 -4.79
N SER A 174 11.50 22.75 -4.15
CA SER A 174 11.16 24.17 -4.06
C SER A 174 11.57 24.85 -5.37
N MET A 175 10.62 25.10 -6.27
CA MET A 175 10.82 26.10 -7.30
C MET A 175 10.56 27.45 -6.63
N GLU A 176 11.58 28.29 -6.47
CA GLU A 176 11.35 29.72 -6.29
C GLU A 176 10.51 30.18 -7.49
N ARG A 177 9.24 30.48 -7.24
CA ARG A 177 8.39 31.13 -8.24
C ARG A 177 8.89 32.56 -8.37
N ASN A 178 9.71 32.82 -9.38
CA ASN A 178 10.00 34.17 -9.87
C ASN A 178 8.74 34.81 -10.46
#